data_AF-A0A2V4A304-F1
#
_entry.id   AF-A0A2V4A304-F1
#
_cell.length_a   1.000
_cell.length_b   1.000
_cell.length_c   1.000
_cell.angle_alpha   90.00
_cell.angle_beta   90.00
_cell.angle_gamma   90.00
#
_symmetry.space_group_name_H-M   'P 1'
#
loop_
_entity.id
_entity.type
_entity.pdbx_description
1 polymer ?
#
loop_
_entity_poly.entity_id
_entity_poly.type
_entity_poly.pdbx_seq_one_letter_code
_entity_poly.pdbx_strand_id
1 'polypeptide(L)'
;MDFTSEGNYHLNSTIISGLDKANQLLRAPFRQYYMKIDSLINESDAILFIGYGFNDMHLNKTFPDHRYSPNKKRNAVVIDYAADSTKSIQMRRDDDWLSRLFQAIPFNFYDMGICKYLPKDESILKYKQNKAFESSRNEKYPVSIWYNGFLEACENSEKIKNELN
;
A
#
# COMPACT_ATOMS: atom_id res chain seq x y z
N MET A 1 9.53 -10.15 11.57
CA MET A 1 10.16 -9.03 12.30
C MET A 1 9.56 -7.78 11.72
N ASP A 2 8.85 -7.01 12.54
CA ASP A 2 8.07 -5.88 12.04
C ASP A 2 8.96 -4.64 12.05
N PHE A 3 9.16 -4.08 10.86
CA PHE A 3 9.94 -2.86 10.64
C PHE A 3 8.98 -1.67 10.50
N THR A 4 9.40 -0.51 10.99
CA THR A 4 8.74 0.77 10.72
C THR A 4 8.89 1.14 9.23
N SER A 5 8.14 2.14 8.77
CA SER A 5 8.26 2.72 7.43
C SER A 5 9.64 3.32 7.11
N GLU A 6 10.50 3.44 8.13
CA GLU A 6 11.89 3.91 8.04
C GLU A 6 12.91 2.76 8.15
N GLY A 7 12.46 1.51 8.37
CA GLY A 7 13.34 0.34 8.52
C GLY A 7 13.85 0.09 9.94
N ASN A 8 13.41 0.87 10.94
CA ASN A 8 13.73 0.64 12.35
C ASN A 8 12.87 -0.49 12.96
N TYR A 9 13.35 -1.17 14.00
CA TYR A 9 12.60 -2.22 14.71
C TYR A 9 11.39 -1.65 15.48
N HIS A 10 10.23 -2.30 15.37
CA HIS A 10 9.06 -1.98 16.20
C HIS A 10 9.27 -2.42 17.67
N LEU A 11 9.06 -1.50 18.62
CA LEU A 11 8.89 -1.82 20.04
C LEU A 11 7.46 -2.33 20.27
N ASN A 12 7.30 -3.64 20.45
CA ASN A 12 6.02 -4.27 20.79
C ASN A 12 5.73 -4.17 22.29
N SER A 13 5.09 -3.10 22.73
CA SER A 13 4.35 -3.16 23.99
C SER A 13 3.12 -2.26 24.02
N THR A 14 1.94 -2.87 24.07
CA THR A 14 0.85 -2.42 24.95
C THR A 14 -0.04 -3.62 25.28
N ILE A 15 -0.15 -3.99 26.57
CA ILE A 15 -1.19 -4.91 27.05
C ILE A 15 -2.47 -4.09 27.21
N ILE A 16 -3.52 -4.42 26.44
CA ILE A 16 -4.86 -3.85 26.64
C ILE A 16 -5.84 -5.01 26.89
N SER A 17 -6.33 -5.13 28.12
CA SER A 17 -7.34 -6.12 28.50
C SER A 17 -8.75 -5.62 28.11
N GLY A 18 -9.38 -6.30 27.15
CA GLY A 18 -10.78 -6.09 26.78
C GLY A 18 -10.95 -5.83 25.28
N LEU A 19 -11.00 -6.91 24.48
CA LEU A 19 -11.05 -6.91 23.01
C LEU A 19 -12.14 -5.99 22.43
N ASP A 20 -13.27 -5.86 23.14
CA ASP A 20 -14.47 -5.17 22.62
C ASP A 20 -14.53 -3.67 22.99
N LYS A 21 -13.91 -3.29 24.11
CA LYS A 21 -13.81 -1.87 24.53
C LYS A 21 -12.83 -1.09 23.65
N ALA A 22 -11.77 -1.73 23.14
CA ALA A 22 -10.82 -1.09 22.24
C ALA A 22 -11.47 -0.68 20.92
N ASN A 23 -12.30 -1.54 20.32
CA ASN A 23 -13.02 -1.26 19.08
C ASN A 23 -14.06 -0.14 19.23
N GLN A 24 -14.73 -0.04 20.39
CA GLN A 24 -15.67 1.05 20.67
C GLN A 24 -14.96 2.38 20.97
N LEU A 25 -13.85 2.36 21.72
CA LEU A 25 -13.06 3.57 21.99
C LEU A 25 -12.47 4.19 20.72
N LEU A 26 -12.09 3.37 19.73
CA LEU A 26 -11.53 3.83 18.45
C LEU A 26 -12.57 4.39 17.46
N ARG A 27 -13.88 4.28 17.73
CA ARG A 27 -14.91 4.85 16.85
C ARG A 27 -15.52 6.15 17.37
N ALA A 28 -15.64 6.29 18.69
CA ALA A 28 -16.37 7.40 19.30
C ALA A 28 -15.75 8.80 19.09
N PRO A 29 -14.42 8.99 18.92
CA PRO A 29 -13.88 10.28 18.49
C PRO A 29 -13.70 10.42 16.97
N PHE A 30 -13.71 9.32 16.21
CA PHE A 30 -13.37 9.32 14.77
C PHE A 30 -14.57 9.05 13.84
N ARG A 31 -15.79 8.97 14.36
CA ARG A 31 -16.99 8.70 13.55
C ARG A 31 -17.16 9.69 12.38
N GLN A 32 -16.92 10.97 12.62
CA GLN A 32 -17.00 12.00 11.58
C GLN A 32 -15.92 11.83 10.50
N TYR A 33 -14.75 11.32 10.87
CA TYR A 33 -13.66 10.99 9.94
C TYR A 33 -14.09 9.85 9.01
N TYR A 34 -14.60 8.75 9.57
CA TYR A 34 -15.12 7.63 8.77
C TYR A 34 -16.34 8.03 7.91
N MET A 35 -17.16 9.00 8.33
CA MET A 35 -18.26 9.50 7.49
C MET A 35 -17.80 10.31 6.28
N LYS A 36 -16.64 10.98 6.37
CA LYS A 36 -16.10 11.78 5.25
C LYS A 36 -15.21 10.98 4.31
N ILE A 37 -14.67 9.86 4.77
CA ILE A 37 -13.63 9.15 4.04
C ILE A 37 -14.11 8.61 2.69
N ASP A 38 -15.34 8.11 2.63
CA ASP A 38 -15.94 7.62 1.39
C ASP A 38 -16.07 8.77 0.37
N SER A 39 -16.50 9.96 0.81
CA SER A 39 -16.57 11.15 -0.06
C SER A 39 -15.18 11.55 -0.55
N LEU A 40 -14.20 11.59 0.35
CA LEU A 40 -12.83 11.99 0.02
C LEU A 40 -12.15 11.01 -0.94
N ILE A 41 -12.31 9.70 -0.75
CA ILE A 41 -11.78 8.68 -1.67
C ILE A 41 -12.51 8.76 -3.01
N ASN A 42 -13.82 9.00 -3.00
CA ASN A 42 -14.57 9.18 -4.23
C ASN A 42 -14.14 10.44 -5.00
N GLU A 43 -13.85 11.53 -4.31
CA GLU A 43 -13.42 12.79 -4.93
C GLU A 43 -11.95 12.78 -5.34
N SER A 44 -11.09 11.95 -4.73
CA SER A 44 -9.66 11.94 -5.02
C SER A 44 -9.34 11.47 -6.45
N ASP A 45 -8.29 12.04 -7.05
CA ASP A 45 -7.78 11.64 -8.36
C ASP A 45 -6.74 10.52 -8.27
N ALA A 46 -6.06 10.45 -7.12
CA ALA A 46 -5.08 9.42 -6.80
C ALA A 46 -5.09 9.14 -5.29
N ILE A 47 -4.44 8.05 -4.88
CA ILE A 47 -4.34 7.62 -3.49
C ILE A 47 -2.88 7.26 -3.20
N LEU A 48 -2.32 7.88 -2.16
CA LEU A 48 -0.97 7.64 -1.68
C LEU A 48 -1.03 7.02 -0.29
N PHE A 49 -0.44 5.83 -0.15
CA PHE A 49 -0.26 5.15 1.13
C PHE A 49 1.21 5.28 1.54
N ILE A 50 1.47 5.70 2.78
CA ILE A 50 2.83 5.86 3.31
C ILE A 50 2.90 5.14 4.65
N GLY A 51 3.78 4.14 4.76
CA GLY A 51 3.98 3.38 6.01
C GLY A 51 2.71 2.70 6.53
N TYR A 52 1.77 2.40 5.63
CA TYR A 52 0.48 1.85 6.00
C TYR A 52 0.52 0.32 5.92
N GLY A 53 0.41 -0.34 7.08
CA GLY A 53 0.48 -1.80 7.16
C GLY A 53 -0.80 -2.55 6.77
N PHE A 54 -1.85 -1.85 6.32
CA PHE A 54 -3.14 -2.43 5.91
C PHE A 54 -3.85 -3.28 6.99
N ASN A 55 -3.59 -3.03 8.28
CA ASN A 55 -4.20 -3.81 9.37
C ASN A 55 -5.62 -3.35 9.76
N ASP A 56 -6.02 -2.12 9.38
CA ASP A 56 -7.37 -1.62 9.63
C ASP A 56 -8.34 -2.11 8.54
N MET A 57 -9.03 -3.21 8.82
CA MET A 57 -10.03 -3.78 7.92
C MET A 57 -11.23 -2.87 7.66
N HIS A 58 -11.55 -1.93 8.56
CA HIS A 58 -12.66 -1.00 8.33
C HIS A 58 -12.28 0.05 7.31
N LEU A 59 -11.07 0.60 7.45
CA LEU A 59 -10.51 1.55 6.50
C LEU A 59 -10.25 0.90 5.14
N ASN A 60 -9.68 -0.31 5.11
CA ASN A 60 -9.40 -1.00 3.85
C ASN A 60 -10.64 -1.24 2.99
N LYS A 61 -11.81 -1.43 3.61
CA LYS A 61 -13.07 -1.72 2.89
C LYS A 61 -13.61 -0.54 2.08
N THR A 62 -13.15 0.68 2.34
CA THR A 62 -13.67 1.86 1.62
C THR A 62 -13.01 2.03 0.25
N PHE A 63 -11.77 1.59 0.07
CA PHE A 63 -11.01 1.82 -1.16
C PHE A 63 -11.45 1.02 -2.40
N PRO A 64 -11.81 -0.29 -2.32
CA PRO A 64 -12.11 -1.10 -3.49
C PRO A 64 -13.25 -0.55 -4.34
N ASP A 65 -14.36 -0.18 -3.72
CA ASP A 65 -15.58 0.25 -4.42
C ASP A 65 -15.34 1.50 -5.27
N HIS A 66 -14.52 2.43 -4.79
CA HIS A 66 -14.17 3.62 -5.54
C HIS A 66 -13.21 3.32 -6.70
N ARG A 67 -12.36 2.30 -6.57
CA ARG A 67 -11.35 1.97 -7.58
C ARG A 67 -11.93 1.46 -8.91
N TYR A 68 -13.12 0.88 -8.88
CA TYR A 68 -13.79 0.31 -10.06
C TYR A 68 -14.77 1.29 -10.73
N SER A 69 -14.78 2.56 -10.36
CA SER A 69 -15.66 3.55 -10.98
C SER A 69 -15.36 3.64 -12.49
N PRO A 70 -16.33 3.35 -13.37
CA PRO A 70 -16.10 3.31 -14.83
C PRO A 70 -15.67 4.67 -15.42
N ASN A 71 -15.93 5.76 -14.69
CA ASN A 71 -15.69 7.12 -15.14
C ASN A 71 -14.44 7.76 -14.50
N LYS A 72 -13.77 7.07 -13.58
CA LYS A 72 -12.62 7.64 -12.86
C LYS A 72 -11.58 6.58 -12.52
N LYS A 73 -10.46 6.61 -13.25
CA LYS A 73 -9.25 5.85 -12.95
C LYS A 73 -8.48 6.58 -11.84
N ARG A 74 -8.09 5.87 -10.78
CA ARG A 74 -7.27 6.41 -9.69
C ARG A 74 -5.98 5.64 -9.55
N ASN A 75 -4.86 6.35 -9.65
CA ASN A 75 -3.54 5.78 -9.37
C ASN A 75 -3.41 5.51 -7.88
N ALA A 76 -2.91 4.33 -7.52
CA ALA A 76 -2.63 3.96 -6.15
C ALA A 76 -1.12 3.75 -5.97
N VAL A 77 -0.48 4.56 -5.14
CA VAL A 77 0.95 4.43 -4.85
C VAL A 77 1.12 4.02 -3.40
N VAL A 78 1.94 3.01 -3.15
CA VAL A 78 2.28 2.52 -1.81
C VAL A 78 3.76 2.75 -1.57
N ILE A 79 4.08 3.50 -0.52
CA ILE A 79 5.43 3.72 -0.05
C ILE A 79 5.58 2.97 1.26
N ASP A 80 6.46 1.96 1.25
CA ASP A 80 6.82 1.24 2.46
C ASP A 80 8.28 0.82 2.42
N TYR A 81 8.79 0.37 3.55
CA TYR A 81 10.10 -0.27 3.61
C TYR A 81 9.96 -1.78 3.53
N ALA A 82 10.77 -2.41 2.70
CA ALA A 82 10.90 -3.86 2.69
C ALA A 82 12.39 -4.29 2.67
N ALA A 83 12.68 -5.38 3.37
CA ALA A 83 14.02 -5.95 3.42
C ALA A 83 14.44 -6.47 2.03
N ASP A 84 15.73 -6.46 1.73
CA ASP A 84 16.26 -6.85 0.41
C ASP A 84 15.94 -8.31 0.02
N SER A 85 15.76 -9.17 1.01
CA SER A 85 15.33 -10.56 0.83
C SER A 85 13.84 -10.73 0.51
N THR A 86 13.06 -9.65 0.58
CA THR A 86 11.62 -9.68 0.31
C THR A 86 11.39 -10.08 -1.13
N LYS A 87 10.47 -11.01 -1.35
CA LYS A 87 10.10 -11.44 -2.69
C LYS A 87 9.24 -10.39 -3.39
N SER A 88 9.36 -10.29 -4.72
CA SER A 88 8.46 -9.48 -5.54
C SER A 88 7.01 -9.93 -5.39
N ILE A 89 6.05 -9.06 -5.70
CA ILE A 89 4.62 -9.33 -5.51
C ILE A 89 4.17 -10.59 -6.26
N GLN A 90 4.73 -10.82 -7.46
CA GLN A 90 4.43 -12.03 -8.24
C GLN A 90 4.86 -13.34 -7.55
N MET A 91 5.91 -13.27 -6.72
CA MET A 91 6.59 -14.41 -6.10
C MET A 91 6.27 -14.55 -4.60
N ARG A 92 5.63 -13.55 -4.00
CA ARG A 92 5.31 -13.49 -2.58
C ARG A 92 3.83 -13.85 -2.36
N ARG A 93 3.44 -15.13 -2.47
CA ARG A 93 2.01 -15.52 -2.40
C ARG A 93 1.43 -15.67 -0.99
N ASP A 94 2.26 -15.96 0.00
CA ASP A 94 1.82 -16.32 1.36
C ASP A 94 2.16 -15.22 2.37
N ASP A 95 1.82 -13.98 2.03
CA ASP A 95 2.11 -12.81 2.87
C ASP A 95 0.83 -12.10 3.32
N ASP A 96 0.72 -11.88 4.63
CA ASP A 96 -0.41 -11.18 5.25
C ASP A 96 -0.51 -9.73 4.77
N TRP A 97 0.64 -9.05 4.67
CA TRP A 97 0.66 -7.66 4.20
C TRP A 97 0.15 -7.59 2.76
N LEU A 98 0.61 -8.47 1.88
CA LEU A 98 0.12 -8.55 0.50
C LEU A 98 -1.38 -8.87 0.42
N SER A 99 -1.85 -9.81 1.24
CA SER A 99 -3.26 -10.19 1.29
C SER A 99 -4.15 -9.02 1.71
N ARG A 100 -3.69 -8.22 2.69
CA ARG A 100 -4.39 -7.03 3.18
C ARG A 100 -4.31 -5.87 2.18
N LEU A 101 -3.16 -5.67 1.53
CA LEU A 101 -3.02 -4.73 0.43
C LEU A 101 -4.03 -5.06 -0.68
N PHE A 102 -4.14 -6.32 -1.10
CA PHE A 102 -5.08 -6.73 -2.14
C PHE A 102 -6.54 -6.49 -1.74
N GLN A 103 -6.89 -6.68 -0.46
CA GLN A 103 -8.23 -6.36 0.03
C GLN A 103 -8.56 -4.87 -0.03
N ALA A 104 -7.58 -4.00 0.20
CA ALA A 104 -7.76 -2.55 0.09
C ALA A 104 -7.72 -2.07 -1.37
N ILE A 105 -6.80 -2.63 -2.16
CA ILE A 105 -6.43 -2.15 -3.48
C ILE A 105 -6.37 -3.39 -4.37
N PRO A 106 -7.48 -3.88 -4.97
CA PRO A 106 -7.42 -5.16 -5.66
C PRO A 106 -6.80 -5.01 -7.06
N PHE A 107 -5.75 -5.78 -7.35
CA PHE A 107 -4.99 -5.76 -8.60
C PHE A 107 -4.63 -7.18 -9.06
N ASN A 108 -4.26 -7.34 -10.32
CA ASN A 108 -3.80 -8.63 -10.82
C ASN A 108 -2.31 -8.83 -10.49
N PHE A 109 -1.98 -9.78 -9.62
CA PHE A 109 -0.60 -10.13 -9.26
C PHE A 109 0.26 -10.42 -10.48
N TYR A 110 -0.28 -11.08 -11.51
CA TYR A 110 0.47 -11.43 -12.71
C TYR A 110 0.82 -10.21 -13.58
N ASP A 111 0.22 -9.05 -13.29
CA ASP A 111 0.49 -7.81 -14.00
C ASP A 111 1.57 -6.95 -13.32
N MET A 112 2.04 -7.29 -12.13
CA MET A 112 3.06 -6.49 -11.41
C MET A 112 4.47 -6.66 -11.98
N GLY A 113 5.25 -5.58 -12.10
CA GLY A 113 6.68 -5.64 -12.42
C GLY A 113 7.19 -4.49 -13.31
N ILE A 114 8.50 -4.47 -13.60
CA ILE A 114 9.16 -3.37 -14.33
C ILE A 114 8.81 -3.37 -15.83
N CYS A 115 8.57 -4.53 -16.45
CA CYS A 115 8.31 -4.59 -17.90
C CYS A 115 7.67 -5.92 -18.36
N LYS A 116 7.27 -5.95 -19.63
CA LYS A 116 6.47 -7.02 -20.25
C LYS A 116 7.22 -8.35 -20.41
N TYR A 117 8.56 -8.32 -20.48
CA TYR A 117 9.42 -9.45 -20.90
C TYR A 117 10.67 -9.71 -20.01
N LEU A 118 10.90 -8.96 -18.93
CA LEU A 118 12.04 -9.25 -18.04
C LEU A 118 11.70 -10.35 -17.01
N PRO A 119 12.72 -11.09 -16.54
CA PRO A 119 12.52 -12.13 -15.55
C PRO A 119 11.86 -11.52 -14.32
N LYS A 120 10.87 -12.22 -13.81
CA LYS A 120 10.27 -11.97 -12.51
C LYS A 120 11.38 -12.14 -11.48
N ASP A 121 12.08 -11.06 -11.15
CA ASP A 121 13.15 -11.12 -10.16
C ASP A 121 12.54 -11.69 -8.88
N GLU A 122 13.16 -12.72 -8.31
CA GLU A 122 12.60 -13.40 -7.14
C GLU A 122 12.52 -12.45 -5.94
N SER A 123 13.47 -11.50 -5.86
CA SER A 123 13.59 -10.49 -4.79
C SER A 123 13.37 -9.07 -5.31
N ILE A 124 12.92 -8.20 -4.41
CA ILE A 124 12.73 -6.77 -4.68
C ILE A 124 14.03 -5.95 -4.78
N LEU A 125 15.19 -6.56 -4.55
CA LEU A 125 16.48 -5.86 -4.45
C LEU A 125 16.78 -4.96 -5.66
N LYS A 126 16.42 -5.43 -6.86
CA LYS A 126 16.62 -4.67 -8.10
C LYS A 126 15.74 -3.42 -8.19
N TYR A 127 14.53 -3.44 -7.64
CA TYR A 127 13.70 -2.23 -7.53
C TYR A 127 14.39 -1.22 -6.63
N LYS A 128 14.92 -1.68 -5.49
CA LYS A 128 15.61 -0.81 -4.53
C LYS A 128 16.88 -0.19 -5.11
N GLN A 129 17.72 -0.99 -5.76
CA GLN A 129 18.97 -0.52 -6.40
C GLN A 129 18.72 0.47 -7.53
N ASN A 130 17.66 0.26 -8.32
CA ASN A 130 17.30 1.16 -9.42
C ASN A 130 16.38 2.31 -8.98
N LYS A 131 16.08 2.43 -7.68
CA LYS A 131 15.13 3.41 -7.13
C LYS A 131 13.82 3.41 -7.93
N ALA A 132 13.28 2.23 -8.21
CA ALA A 132 12.18 2.00 -9.13
C ALA A 132 10.96 1.39 -8.43
N PHE A 133 9.77 1.64 -8.99
CA PHE A 133 8.53 1.01 -8.52
C PHE A 133 8.39 -0.42 -9.04
N GLU A 134 7.76 -1.26 -8.23
CA GLU A 134 7.05 -2.44 -8.75
C GLU A 134 5.61 -2.02 -9.08
N SER A 135 5.31 -1.86 -10.38
CA SER A 135 4.04 -1.32 -10.86
C SER A 135 3.18 -2.36 -11.58
N SER A 136 1.87 -2.24 -11.46
CA SER A 136 0.90 -2.99 -12.25
C SER A 136 0.90 -2.52 -13.69
N ARG A 137 1.01 -3.47 -14.62
CA ARG A 137 0.87 -3.25 -16.06
C ARG A 137 -0.59 -3.11 -16.50
N ASN A 138 -1.55 -3.38 -15.61
CA ASN A 138 -2.96 -3.24 -15.91
C ASN A 138 -3.37 -1.77 -15.80
N GLU A 139 -3.49 -1.10 -16.94
CA GLU A 139 -3.86 0.30 -17.01
C GLU A 139 -5.27 0.60 -16.47
N LYS A 140 -6.15 -0.41 -16.32
CA LYS A 140 -7.47 -0.20 -15.70
C LYS A 140 -7.36 0.01 -14.20
N TYR A 141 -6.38 -0.64 -13.55
CA TYR A 141 -6.20 -0.63 -12.09
C TYR A 141 -4.72 -0.44 -11.73
N PRO A 142 -4.17 0.76 -11.97
CA PRO A 142 -2.77 1.08 -11.70
C PRO A 142 -2.48 1.04 -10.20
N VAL A 143 -1.48 0.26 -9.81
CA VAL A 143 -0.90 0.25 -8.46
C VAL A 143 0.60 0.19 -8.59
N SER A 144 1.31 0.96 -7.76
CA SER A 144 2.77 1.04 -7.79
C SER A 144 3.31 1.00 -6.38
N ILE A 145 4.36 0.20 -6.15
CA ILE A 145 4.92 -0.02 -4.82
C ILE A 145 6.39 0.40 -4.80
N TRP A 146 6.71 1.28 -3.85
CA TRP A 146 8.05 1.76 -3.56
C TRP A 146 8.56 1.10 -2.28
N TYR A 147 9.71 0.44 -2.34
CA TYR A 147 10.24 -0.39 -1.25
C TYR A 147 11.38 0.23 -0.44
N ASN A 148 11.90 1.39 -0.84
CA ASN A 148 13.05 2.00 -0.17
C ASN A 148 12.67 2.81 1.07
N GLY A 149 11.41 2.76 1.50
CA GLY A 149 10.91 3.54 2.63
C GLY A 149 10.66 5.02 2.30
N PHE A 150 10.16 5.74 3.31
CA PHE A 150 9.67 7.11 3.15
C PHE A 150 10.75 8.16 2.89
N LEU A 151 11.91 8.06 3.55
CA LEU A 151 12.99 9.04 3.39
C LEU A 151 13.54 9.03 1.95
N GLU A 152 13.82 7.85 1.41
CA GLU A 152 14.25 7.74 0.00
C GLU A 152 13.14 8.22 -0.94
N ALA A 153 11.86 7.96 -0.64
CA ALA A 153 10.76 8.49 -1.43
C ALA A 153 10.71 10.04 -1.43
N CYS A 154 11.08 10.70 -0.33
CA CYS A 154 11.22 12.16 -0.29
C CYS A 154 12.34 12.67 -1.21
N GLU A 155 13.49 11.99 -1.19
CA GLU A 155 14.62 12.30 -2.08
C GLU A 155 14.26 12.11 -3.57
N ASN A 156 13.29 11.23 -3.86
CA ASN A 156 12.77 10.95 -5.20
C ASN A 156 11.34 11.49 -5.39
N SER A 157 10.97 12.56 -4.70
CA SER A 157 9.58 13.06 -4.63
C SER A 157 8.95 13.36 -5.99
N GLU A 158 9.70 13.86 -6.96
CA GLU A 158 9.20 14.10 -8.32
C GLU A 158 8.77 12.79 -9.02
N LYS A 159 9.49 11.69 -8.76
CA LYS A 159 9.11 10.36 -9.27
C LYS A 159 7.82 9.86 -8.62
N ILE A 160 7.66 10.08 -7.31
CA ILE A 160 6.42 9.75 -6.60
C ILE A 160 5.24 10.55 -7.15
N LYS A 161 5.42 11.86 -7.36
CA LYS A 161 4.37 12.73 -7.93
C LYS A 161 3.98 12.29 -9.33
N ASN A 162 4.94 11.98 -10.18
CA ASN A 162 4.67 11.51 -11.55
C ASN A 162 3.88 10.21 -11.59
N GLU A 163 4.10 9.30 -10.62
CA GLU A 163 3.36 8.04 -10.53
C GLU A 163 1.90 8.24 -10.05
N LEU A 164 1.62 9.35 -9.36
CA LEU A 164 0.26 9.71 -8.91
C LEU A 164 -0.59 10.39 -9.99
N ASN A 165 0.04 10.93 -11.05
CA ASN A 165 -0.65 11.60 -12.17
C ASN A 165 -1.00 10.64 -13.31
#